data_AF-A0A1S2YMA5-F1
#
_entry.id   AF-A0A1S2YMA5-F1
#
_cell.length_a   1.000
_cell.length_b   1.000
_cell.length_c   1.000
_cell.angle_alpha   90.00
_cell.angle_beta   90.00
_cell.angle_gamma   90.00
#
_symmetry.space_group_name_H-M   'P 1'
#
loop_
_entity.id
_entity.type
_entity.pdbx_description
1 polymer ?
#
loop_
_entity_poly.entity_id
_entity_poly.type
_entity_poly.pdbx_seq_one_letter_code
_entity_poly.pdbx_strand_id
1 'polypeptide(L)'
;MHIIYGVHNHELAKTLIGHAFLGRLSQEEKVVLGDIAKNMIRPRNILMTLNDHNVKSLTTIKQVYNARQAYRSSLRGNRTEMQHLLTLMERGKYVYRYRKVEDSDELRDIFWAHPNVITLVNNFQIILIMDSTYKTCRCRMSLLEIIGVISTEMTFCVEFAYLPSKCDDNFTWALQMLK
;
A
#
# COMPACT_ATOMS: atom_id res chain seq x y z
N MET A 1 8.62 -33.70 1.88
CA MET A 1 9.40 -34.71 1.14
C MET A 1 9.76 -35.79 2.15
N HIS A 2 9.15 -36.97 2.10
CA HIS A 2 9.52 -38.09 2.97
C HIS A 2 10.32 -39.09 2.14
N ILE A 3 11.52 -39.41 2.60
CA ILE A 3 12.37 -40.45 2.02
C ILE A 3 12.13 -41.70 2.85
N ILE A 4 11.63 -42.76 2.22
CA ILE A 4 11.50 -44.08 2.83
C ILE A 4 12.40 -45.00 2.01
N TYR A 5 13.39 -45.61 2.66
CA TYR A 5 14.36 -46.52 2.03
C TYR A 5 15.11 -45.94 0.80
N GLY A 6 15.42 -44.64 0.82
CA GLY A 6 16.21 -44.01 -0.26
C GLY A 6 15.43 -43.74 -1.56
N VAL A 7 14.12 -44.02 -1.60
CA VAL A 7 13.26 -43.77 -2.76
C VAL A 7 12.26 -42.67 -2.43
N HIS A 8 12.07 -41.74 -3.37
CA HIS A 8 11.03 -40.72 -3.26
C HIS A 8 9.65 -41.36 -3.39
N ASN A 9 8.72 -41.03 -2.49
CA ASN A 9 7.35 -41.56 -2.51
C ASN A 9 6.42 -40.89 -3.56
N HIS A 10 7.00 -40.24 -4.57
CA HIS A 10 6.27 -39.55 -5.65
C HIS A 10 7.09 -39.60 -6.95
N GLU A 11 6.41 -39.51 -8.09
CA GLU A 11 7.09 -39.31 -9.38
C GLU A 11 7.83 -37.97 -9.42
N LEU A 12 8.93 -37.92 -10.17
CA LEU A 12 9.67 -36.69 -10.41
C LEU A 12 8.79 -35.68 -11.15
N ALA A 13 8.84 -34.42 -10.71
CA ALA A 13 8.07 -33.35 -11.34
C ALA A 13 8.48 -33.18 -12.81
N LYS A 14 7.48 -33.15 -13.70
CA LYS A 14 7.68 -32.99 -15.16
C LYS A 14 8.16 -31.59 -15.54
N THR A 15 7.90 -30.59 -14.70
CA THR A 15 8.41 -29.22 -14.88
C THR A 15 8.95 -28.71 -13.54
N LEU A 16 10.02 -27.91 -13.61
CA LEU A 16 10.63 -27.28 -12.44
C LEU A 16 10.00 -25.92 -12.09
N ILE A 17 9.03 -25.47 -12.90
CA ILE A 17 8.30 -24.22 -12.69
C ILE A 17 7.47 -24.32 -11.41
N GLY A 18 7.53 -23.28 -10.57
CA GLY A 18 6.84 -23.25 -9.28
C GLY A 18 7.60 -23.93 -8.14
N HIS A 19 8.75 -24.57 -8.41
CA HIS A 19 9.64 -25.04 -7.36
C HIS A 19 10.22 -23.85 -6.59
N ALA A 20 9.91 -23.76 -5.29
CA ALA A 20 10.18 -22.56 -4.49
C ALA A 20 11.67 -22.15 -4.49
N PHE A 21 12.57 -23.14 -4.47
CA PHE A 21 14.02 -22.92 -4.50
C PHE A 21 14.52 -22.43 -5.86
N LEU A 22 13.98 -22.96 -6.97
CA LEU A 22 14.51 -22.70 -8.31
C LEU A 22 13.98 -21.41 -8.93
N GLY A 23 12.79 -20.95 -8.54
CA GLY A 23 12.30 -19.63 -8.94
C GLY A 23 12.63 -18.52 -7.92
N ARG A 24 13.57 -18.76 -7.00
CA ARG A 24 13.98 -17.74 -6.03
C ARG A 24 14.74 -16.64 -6.76
N LEU A 25 14.38 -15.39 -6.49
CA LEU A 25 15.12 -14.25 -7.01
C LEU A 25 16.56 -14.24 -6.49
N SER A 26 17.50 -13.94 -7.37
CA SER A 26 18.89 -13.62 -7.03
C SER A 26 18.97 -12.35 -6.18
N GLN A 27 20.15 -12.03 -5.66
CA GLN A 27 20.31 -10.82 -4.87
C GLN A 27 20.20 -9.56 -5.75
N GLU A 28 20.71 -9.63 -6.97
CA GLU A 28 20.64 -8.57 -7.99
C GLU A 28 19.18 -8.35 -8.42
N GLU A 29 18.44 -9.43 -8.69
CA GLU A 29 17.01 -9.36 -9.04
C GLU A 29 16.16 -8.75 -7.91
N LYS A 30 16.54 -8.98 -6.65
CA LYS A 30 15.86 -8.34 -5.50
C LYS A 30 16.12 -6.83 -5.42
N VAL A 31 17.32 -6.37 -5.77
CA VAL A 31 17.64 -4.93 -5.82
C VAL A 31 16.78 -4.26 -6.89
N VAL A 32 16.76 -4.83 -8.10
CA VAL A 32 15.92 -4.36 -9.22
C VAL A 32 14.45 -4.36 -8.80
N LEU A 33 13.96 -5.42 -8.17
CA LEU A 33 12.59 -5.48 -7.67
C LEU A 33 12.31 -4.38 -6.64
N GLY A 34 13.25 -4.08 -5.75
CA GLY A 34 13.11 -3.00 -4.76
C GLY A 34 12.88 -1.65 -5.43
N ASP A 35 13.68 -1.30 -6.44
CA ASP A 35 13.56 -0.03 -7.16
C ASP A 35 12.28 0.05 -8.00
N ILE A 36 11.91 -1.04 -8.68
CA ILE A 36 10.67 -1.13 -9.44
C ILE A 36 9.44 -1.07 -8.49
N ALA A 37 9.53 -1.68 -7.31
CA ALA A 37 8.45 -1.70 -6.32
C ALA A 37 8.22 -0.34 -5.66
N LYS A 38 9.27 0.49 -5.48
CA LYS A 38 9.14 1.89 -5.01
C LYS A 38 8.24 2.71 -5.93
N ASN A 39 8.36 2.49 -7.24
CA ASN A 39 7.58 3.19 -8.27
C ASN A 39 6.16 2.64 -8.48
N MET A 40 5.65 1.83 -7.53
CA MET A 40 4.30 1.23 -7.56
C MET A 40 3.98 0.39 -8.81
N ILE A 41 5.00 -0.05 -9.57
CA ILE A 41 4.81 -0.83 -10.80
C ILE A 41 4.08 -2.15 -10.49
N ARG A 42 3.21 -2.57 -11.42
CA ARG A 42 2.38 -3.78 -11.26
C ARG A 42 3.28 -5.02 -11.23
N PRO A 43 3.02 -6.00 -10.33
CA PRO A 43 3.83 -7.23 -10.22
C PRO A 43 4.06 -7.98 -11.54
N ARG A 44 3.07 -7.97 -12.44
CA ARG A 44 3.17 -8.56 -13.78
C ARG A 44 4.30 -7.92 -14.60
N ASN A 45 4.41 -6.60 -14.57
CA ASN A 45 5.44 -5.88 -15.31
C ASN A 45 6.82 -6.12 -14.69
N ILE A 46 6.89 -6.22 -13.35
CA ILE A 46 8.14 -6.60 -12.65
C ILE A 46 8.59 -7.99 -13.14
N LEU A 47 7.67 -8.96 -13.21
CA LEU A 47 7.99 -10.30 -13.70
C LEU A 47 8.50 -10.28 -15.15
N MET A 48 7.87 -9.49 -16.02
CA MET A 48 8.32 -9.34 -17.41
C MET A 48 9.75 -8.80 -17.47
N THR A 49 10.04 -7.72 -16.73
CA THR A 49 11.40 -7.16 -16.66
C THR A 49 12.42 -8.18 -16.14
N LEU A 50 12.08 -8.97 -15.10
CA LEU A 50 12.98 -10.01 -14.60
C LEU A 50 13.24 -11.11 -15.64
N ASN A 51 12.21 -11.51 -16.39
CA ASN A 51 12.34 -12.53 -17.43
C ASN A 51 13.11 -12.02 -18.66
N ASP A 52 12.97 -10.74 -19.02
CA ASP A 52 13.74 -10.14 -20.12
C ASP A 52 15.24 -10.10 -19.80
N HIS A 53 15.59 -9.85 -18.53
CA HIS A 53 16.98 -9.86 -18.07
C HIS A 53 17.55 -11.27 -17.89
N ASN A 54 16.68 -12.27 -17.63
CA ASN A 54 17.08 -13.67 -17.46
C ASN A 54 16.01 -14.63 -18.02
N VAL A 55 16.16 -14.99 -19.29
CA VAL A 55 15.22 -15.87 -20.01
C VAL A 55 15.11 -17.28 -19.40
N LYS A 56 16.13 -17.72 -18.65
CA LYS A 56 16.13 -19.02 -17.96
C LYS A 56 15.49 -18.97 -16.56
N SER A 57 15.05 -17.78 -16.13
CA SER A 57 14.43 -17.61 -14.81
C SER A 57 13.16 -18.46 -14.70
N LEU A 58 13.09 -19.28 -13.65
CA LEU A 58 11.89 -20.02 -13.28
C LEU A 58 11.01 -19.22 -12.30
N THR A 59 11.26 -17.91 -12.21
CA THR A 59 10.52 -17.00 -11.34
C THR A 59 9.07 -16.92 -11.77
N THR A 60 8.19 -17.07 -10.80
CA THR A 60 6.75 -16.99 -10.98
C THR A 60 6.22 -15.68 -10.42
N ILE A 61 5.00 -15.30 -10.83
CA ILE A 61 4.33 -14.13 -10.27
C ILE A 61 4.19 -14.20 -8.75
N LYS A 62 4.01 -15.41 -8.18
CA LYS A 62 3.93 -15.64 -6.74
C LYS A 62 5.24 -15.28 -6.03
N GLN A 63 6.39 -15.62 -6.62
CA GLN A 63 7.70 -15.24 -6.09
C GLN A 63 7.91 -13.73 -6.14
N VAL A 64 7.44 -13.05 -7.18
CA VAL A 64 7.46 -11.58 -7.25
C VAL A 64 6.59 -10.96 -6.15
N TYR A 65 5.38 -11.47 -5.93
CA TYR A 65 4.52 -11.01 -4.82
C TYR A 65 5.21 -11.20 -3.46
N ASN A 66 5.76 -12.39 -3.20
CA ASN A 66 6.45 -12.70 -1.95
C ASN A 66 7.69 -11.81 -1.75
N ALA A 67 8.49 -11.61 -2.79
CA ALA A 67 9.67 -10.75 -2.74
C ALA A 67 9.30 -9.28 -2.49
N ARG A 68 8.23 -8.79 -3.15
CA ARG A 68 7.70 -7.44 -2.92
C ARG A 68 7.16 -7.27 -1.50
N GLN A 69 6.49 -8.29 -0.96
CA GLN A 69 6.02 -8.28 0.43
C GLN A 69 7.19 -8.28 1.41
N ALA A 70 8.24 -9.08 1.17
CA ALA A 70 9.45 -9.10 1.97
C ALA A 70 10.17 -7.74 1.94
N TYR A 71 10.30 -7.13 0.76
CA TYR A 71 10.84 -5.79 0.60
C TYR A 71 10.03 -4.72 1.36
N ARG A 72 8.70 -4.73 1.26
CA ARG A 72 7.85 -3.82 2.05
C ARG A 72 8.02 -4.05 3.55
N SER A 73 8.13 -5.31 3.97
CA SER A 73 8.32 -5.66 5.38
C SER A 73 9.68 -5.19 5.91
N SER A 74 10.74 -5.21 5.09
CA SER A 74 12.05 -4.70 5.51
C SER A 74 12.06 -3.18 5.67
N LEU A 75 11.32 -2.43 4.83
CA LEU A 75 11.14 -0.99 5.01
C LEU A 75 10.35 -0.65 6.27
N ARG A 76 9.31 -1.44 6.56
CA ARG A 76 8.43 -1.25 7.72
C ARG A 76 9.16 -1.57 9.03
N GLY A 77 10.00 -2.60 9.01
CA GLY A 77 10.61 -3.21 10.19
C GLY A 77 9.56 -3.93 11.04
N ASN A 78 9.72 -3.86 12.37
CA ASN A 78 8.83 -4.53 13.34
C ASN A 78 7.50 -3.79 13.57
N ARG A 79 7.25 -2.68 12.87
CA ARG A 79 6.03 -1.87 13.02
C ARG A 79 4.83 -2.57 12.38
N THR A 80 3.64 -2.32 12.89
CA THR A 80 2.39 -2.60 12.17
C THR A 80 2.24 -1.67 10.95
N GLU A 81 1.34 -1.99 10.02
CA GLU A 81 1.04 -1.10 8.88
C GLU A 81 0.64 0.30 9.36
N MET A 82 -0.20 0.37 10.41
CA MET A 82 -0.67 1.65 10.96
C MET A 82 0.45 2.43 11.64
N GLN A 83 1.27 1.79 12.47
CA GLN A 83 2.42 2.45 13.10
C GLN A 83 3.39 3.00 12.04
N HIS A 84 3.60 2.25 10.96
CA HIS A 84 4.45 2.71 9.87
C HIS A 84 3.82 3.89 9.12
N LEU A 85 2.51 3.85 8.84
CA LEU A 85 1.78 4.96 8.24
C LEU A 85 1.91 6.23 9.08
N LEU A 86 1.70 6.16 10.41
CA LEU A 86 1.88 7.30 11.30
C LEU A 86 3.32 7.83 11.29
N THR A 87 4.31 6.94 11.29
CA THR A 87 5.73 7.34 11.18
C THR A 87 6.01 8.09 9.87
N LEU A 88 5.37 7.70 8.76
CA LEU A 88 5.50 8.39 7.47
C LEU A 88 4.84 9.76 7.49
N MET A 89 3.68 9.88 8.15
CA MET A 89 2.99 11.17 8.33
C MET A 89 3.82 12.15 9.14
N GLU A 90 4.38 11.71 10.27
CA GLU A 90 5.28 12.52 11.11
C GLU A 90 6.50 13.00 10.31
N ARG A 91 7.15 12.10 9.56
CA ARG A 91 8.30 12.43 8.70
C ARG A 91 7.93 13.42 7.60
N GLY A 92 6.76 13.24 6.99
CA GLY A 92 6.23 14.13 5.96
C GLY A 92 5.61 15.41 6.52
N LYS A 93 5.62 15.61 7.84
CA LYS A 93 5.01 16.76 8.54
C LYS A 93 3.52 16.93 8.22
N TYR A 94 2.82 15.82 7.98
CA TYR A 94 1.38 15.83 7.81
C TYR A 94 0.70 16.09 9.16
N VAL A 95 -0.39 16.84 9.11
CA VAL A 95 -1.34 16.91 10.21
C VAL A 95 -2.24 15.70 10.08
N TYR A 96 -2.39 14.92 11.15
CA TYR A 96 -3.29 13.76 11.16
C TYR A 96 -4.05 13.68 12.47
N ARG A 97 -5.27 13.14 12.40
CA ARG A 97 -6.09 12.81 13.57
C ARG A 97 -6.68 11.44 13.39
N TYR A 98 -6.99 10.77 14.48
CA TYR A 98 -7.63 9.47 14.43
C TYR A 98 -8.58 9.23 15.59
N ARG A 99 -9.54 8.33 15.38
CA ARG A 99 -10.42 7.78 16.42
C ARG A 99 -10.09 6.30 16.60
N LYS A 100 -10.20 5.83 17.83
CA LYS A 100 -10.10 4.41 18.16
C LYS A 100 -11.49 3.81 18.30
N VAL A 101 -11.57 2.49 18.20
CA VAL A 101 -12.74 1.73 18.64
C VAL A 101 -12.80 1.82 20.16
N GLU A 102 -14.02 1.93 20.72
CA GLU A 102 -14.23 1.98 22.16
C GLU A 102 -13.64 0.73 22.83
N ASP A 103 -12.95 0.92 23.96
CA ASP A 103 -12.27 -0.13 24.71
C ASP A 103 -11.21 -0.95 23.93
N SER A 104 -10.68 -0.39 22.83
CA SER A 104 -9.68 -1.06 21.98
C SER A 104 -8.59 -0.11 21.51
N ASP A 105 -7.40 -0.66 21.22
CA ASP A 105 -6.32 0.04 20.53
C ASP A 105 -6.45 0.01 19.00
N GLU A 106 -7.53 -0.58 18.50
CA GLU A 106 -7.83 -0.61 17.07
C GLU A 106 -8.25 0.76 16.54
N LEU A 107 -7.70 1.11 15.39
CA LEU A 107 -8.04 2.34 14.69
C LEU A 107 -9.44 2.22 14.07
N ARG A 108 -10.32 3.17 14.40
CA ARG A 108 -11.65 3.28 13.80
C ARG A 108 -11.62 4.15 12.55
N ASP A 109 -11.04 5.34 12.65
CA ASP A 109 -10.94 6.31 11.54
C ASP A 109 -9.58 6.99 11.61
N ILE A 110 -9.00 7.33 10.47
CA ILE A 110 -7.82 8.20 10.40
C ILE A 110 -7.97 9.20 9.28
N PHE A 111 -7.61 10.43 9.56
CA PHE A 111 -7.59 11.56 8.65
C PHE A 111 -6.17 12.12 8.59
N TRP A 112 -5.75 12.60 7.41
CA TRP A 112 -4.53 13.37 7.27
C TRP A 112 -4.58 14.36 6.12
N ALA A 113 -3.88 15.49 6.31
CA ALA A 113 -3.69 16.53 5.31
C ALA A 113 -2.32 17.20 5.49
N HIS A 114 -1.78 17.77 4.41
CA HIS A 114 -0.56 18.55 4.51
C HIS A 114 -0.88 19.96 5.06
N PRO A 115 -0.11 20.51 6.01
CA PRO A 115 -0.42 21.80 6.64
C PRO A 115 -0.58 22.95 5.63
N ASN A 116 0.28 23.01 4.60
CA ASN A 116 0.18 24.04 3.55
C ASN A 116 -1.17 23.99 2.80
N VAL A 117 -1.74 22.80 2.66
CA VAL A 117 -3.01 22.61 1.96
C VAL A 117 -4.17 23.08 2.85
N ILE A 118 -4.14 22.78 4.15
CA ILE A 118 -5.12 23.31 5.11
C ILE A 118 -5.11 24.85 5.05
N THR A 119 -3.92 25.46 5.07
CA THR A 119 -3.78 26.92 4.92
C THR A 119 -4.36 27.43 3.60
N LEU A 120 -4.17 26.70 2.50
CA LEU A 120 -4.71 27.08 1.20
C LEU A 120 -6.25 27.04 1.20
N VAL A 121 -6.85 25.97 1.73
CA VAL A 121 -8.31 25.84 1.83
C VAL A 121 -8.92 26.92 2.72
N ASN A 122 -8.24 27.31 3.80
CA ASN A 122 -8.73 28.33 4.71
C ASN A 122 -8.61 29.77 4.18
N ASN A 123 -7.69 30.02 3.23
CA ASN A 123 -7.43 31.38 2.73
C ASN A 123 -8.11 31.71 1.40
N PHE A 124 -8.63 30.71 0.68
CA PHE A 124 -9.19 30.89 -0.66
C PHE A 124 -10.58 30.28 -0.77
N GLN A 125 -11.38 30.82 -1.69
CA GLN A 125 -12.64 30.18 -2.06
C GLN A 125 -12.32 29.00 -2.98
N ILE A 126 -12.41 27.79 -2.44
CA ILE A 126 -12.06 26.54 -3.11
C ILE A 126 -13.32 25.67 -3.26
N ILE A 127 -13.51 25.08 -4.44
CA ILE A 127 -14.53 24.03 -4.62
C ILE A 127 -13.91 22.71 -4.15
N LEU A 128 -14.56 22.05 -3.20
CA LEU A 128 -14.14 20.73 -2.72
C LEU A 128 -14.96 19.63 -3.42
N ILE A 129 -14.25 18.70 -4.04
CA ILE A 129 -14.80 17.49 -4.65
C ILE A 129 -14.40 16.33 -3.75
N MET A 130 -15.38 15.55 -3.31
CA MET A 130 -15.16 14.39 -2.46
C MET A 130 -15.48 13.12 -3.22
N ASP A 131 -14.53 12.19 -3.30
CA ASP A 131 -14.76 10.85 -3.81
C ASP A 131 -14.33 9.82 -2.77
N SER A 132 -15.12 8.74 -2.66
CA SER A 132 -14.82 7.67 -1.72
C SER A 132 -14.74 6.34 -2.44
N THR A 133 -13.51 5.87 -2.58
CA THR A 133 -13.23 4.59 -3.23
C THR A 133 -13.46 3.45 -2.26
N TYR A 134 -14.48 2.63 -2.54
CA TYR A 134 -14.69 1.36 -1.83
C TYR A 134 -13.77 0.32 -2.44
N LYS A 135 -12.49 0.33 -2.04
CA LYS A 135 -11.58 -0.76 -2.37
C LYS A 135 -11.58 -1.78 -1.26
N THR A 136 -11.46 -3.05 -1.66
CA THR A 136 -11.14 -4.23 -0.85
C THR A 136 -9.74 -4.12 -0.20
N CYS A 137 -9.46 -3.01 0.48
CA CYS A 137 -8.29 -2.91 1.32
C CYS A 137 -8.42 -3.95 2.44
N ARG A 138 -7.29 -4.49 2.91
CA ARG A 138 -7.28 -5.53 3.96
C ARG A 138 -8.06 -5.09 5.22
N CYS A 139 -8.17 -3.79 5.44
CA CYS A 139 -8.85 -3.18 6.58
C CYS A 139 -10.37 -3.03 6.36
N ARG A 140 -10.92 -3.32 5.17
CA ARG A 140 -12.34 -3.13 4.82
C ARG A 140 -12.86 -1.70 5.07
N MET A 141 -12.00 -0.70 4.91
CA MET A 141 -12.33 0.72 5.04
C MET A 141 -12.39 1.38 3.67
N SER A 142 -13.27 2.38 3.54
CA SER A 142 -13.29 3.26 2.37
C SER A 142 -12.18 4.30 2.50
N LEU A 143 -11.47 4.57 1.41
CA LEU A 143 -10.57 5.72 1.32
C LEU A 143 -11.37 6.88 0.74
N LEU A 144 -11.65 7.89 1.57
CA LEU A 144 -12.12 9.20 1.15
C LEU A 144 -10.93 10.02 0.68
N GLU A 145 -11.06 10.61 -0.51
CA GLU A 145 -10.14 11.58 -1.07
C GLU A 145 -10.93 12.88 -1.31
N ILE A 146 -10.39 13.98 -0.81
CA ILE A 146 -10.93 15.33 -1.05
C ILE A 146 -9.97 16.07 -1.96
N ILE A 147 -10.50 16.58 -3.06
CA ILE A 147 -9.77 17.36 -4.06
C ILE A 147 -10.27 18.80 -4.02
N GLY A 148 -9.35 19.74 -3.94
CA GLY A 148 -9.63 21.17 -4.04
C GLY A 148 -9.43 21.64 -5.47
N VAL A 149 -10.35 22.48 -5.95
CA VAL A 149 -10.26 23.18 -7.25
C VAL A 149 -10.20 24.68 -6.99
N ILE A 150 -9.14 25.33 -7.46
CA ILE A 150 -8.98 26.79 -7.37
C ILE A 150 -9.51 27.49 -8.63
N SER A 151 -9.61 28.82 -8.60
CA SER A 151 -10.17 29.64 -9.69
C SER A 151 -9.41 29.53 -11.01
N THR A 152 -8.16 29.08 -11.00
CA THR A 152 -7.37 28.79 -12.21
C THR A 152 -7.61 27.38 -12.76
N GLU A 153 -8.66 26.70 -12.30
CA GLU A 153 -9.03 25.32 -12.66
C GLU A 153 -7.97 24.27 -12.29
N MET A 154 -6.95 24.65 -11.52
CA MET A 154 -5.97 23.71 -10.99
C MET A 154 -6.57 22.90 -9.85
N THR A 155 -6.26 21.61 -9.84
CA THR A 155 -6.68 20.68 -8.80
C THR A 155 -5.51 20.29 -7.91
N PHE A 156 -5.78 20.06 -6.63
CA PHE A 156 -4.80 19.55 -5.69
C PHE A 156 -5.48 18.65 -4.65
N CYS A 157 -4.73 17.69 -4.11
CA CYS A 157 -5.25 16.85 -3.05
C CYS A 157 -5.31 17.65 -1.74
N VAL A 158 -6.52 17.75 -1.18
CA VAL A 158 -6.79 18.44 0.07
C VAL A 158 -6.53 17.52 1.25
N GLU A 159 -7.13 16.35 1.19
CA GLU A 159 -7.26 15.46 2.34
C GLU A 159 -7.44 14.02 1.90
N PHE A 160 -6.98 13.13 2.76
CA PHE A 160 -7.42 11.74 2.75
C PHE A 160 -7.96 11.32 4.11
N ALA A 161 -8.93 10.41 4.08
CA ALA A 161 -9.40 9.73 5.28
C ALA A 161 -9.70 8.25 5.02
N TYR A 162 -9.32 7.38 5.95
CA TYR A 162 -9.84 6.02 6.02
C TYR A 162 -11.05 5.98 6.94
N LEU A 163 -12.19 5.60 6.38
CA LEU A 163 -13.48 5.55 7.06
C LEU A 163 -14.05 4.12 7.03
N PRO A 164 -14.52 3.57 8.16
CA PRO A 164 -15.10 2.23 8.24
C PRO A 164 -16.51 2.18 7.63
N SER A 165 -17.22 3.30 7.65
CA SER A 165 -18.58 3.48 7.12
C SER A 165 -18.69 4.85 6.44
N LYS A 166 -19.55 4.95 5.41
CA LYS A 166 -19.91 6.22 4.76
C LYS A 166 -21.12 6.85 5.44
N CYS A 167 -21.06 7.04 6.76
CA CYS A 167 -22.12 7.72 7.51
C CYS A 167 -21.82 9.21 7.65
N ASP A 168 -22.86 10.03 7.81
CA ASP A 168 -22.75 11.50 7.91
C ASP A 168 -21.77 11.94 9.00
N ASP A 169 -21.71 11.19 10.10
CA ASP A 169 -20.82 11.43 11.22
C ASP A 169 -19.33 11.30 10.84
N ASN A 170 -19.01 10.36 9.94
CA ASN A 170 -17.64 10.17 9.44
C ASN A 170 -17.21 11.34 8.56
N PHE A 171 -18.09 11.78 7.64
CA PHE A 171 -17.81 12.92 6.75
C PHE A 171 -17.74 14.24 7.51
N THR A 172 -18.66 14.45 8.46
CA THR A 172 -18.65 15.66 9.30
C THR A 172 -17.37 15.75 10.11
N TRP A 173 -16.95 14.63 10.72
CA TRP A 173 -15.69 14.58 11.45
C TRP A 173 -14.48 14.88 10.55
N ALA A 174 -14.45 14.32 9.33
CA ALA A 174 -13.39 14.55 8.37
C ALA A 174 -13.31 16.04 7.95
N LEU A 175 -14.44 16.64 7.55
CA LEU A 175 -14.51 18.04 7.14
C LEU A 175 -14.24 19.05 8.26
N GLN A 176 -14.52 18.70 9.52
CA GLN A 176 -14.15 19.53 10.67
C GLN A 176 -12.63 19.68 10.80
N MET A 177 -11.84 18.80 10.21
CA MET A 177 -10.37 18.86 10.25
C MET A 177 -9.77 19.87 9.28
N LEU A 178 -10.55 20.32 8.29
CA LEU A 178 -10.15 21.37 7.36
C LEU A 178 -10.42 22.78 7.89
N LYS A 179 -11.03 22.90 9.07
CA LYS A 179 -11.29 24.19 9.74
C LYS A 179 -10.06 24.68 10.49
#